data_AF-A0A920DMQ5-F1
#
_entry.id   AF-A0A920DMQ5-F1
#
_cell.length_a   1.000
_cell.length_b   1.000
_cell.length_c   1.000
_cell.angle_alpha   90.00
_cell.angle_beta   90.00
_cell.angle_gamma   90.00
#
_symmetry.space_group_name_H-M   'P 1'
#
loop_
_entity.id
_entity.type
_entity.pdbx_description
1 polymer ?
#
loop_
_entity_poly.entity_id
_entity_poly.type
_entity_poly.pdbx_seq_one_letter_code
_entity_poly.pdbx_strand_id
1 'polypeptide(L)'
;MKFEACEKTVKLDDRVTQANDIDWDTEYLSPILSVKIVDDIDEAIEHIQKHGTGHTDVIISEDKKSQDYFINQLDSAILMINASSQFADGGEFGMGGEIGIATGKFHARGPVSLEQLTSFKYVVRGSGQTRS
;
A
#
# COMPACT_ATOMS: atom_id res chain seq x y z
N MET A 1 13.50 -19.62 2.25
CA MET A 1 12.29 -18.90 1.84
C MET A 1 11.30 -19.92 1.32
N LYS A 2 10.05 -19.88 1.78
CA LYS A 2 8.96 -20.77 1.38
C LYS A 2 8.06 -20.02 0.39
N PHE A 3 7.54 -20.73 -0.61
CA PHE A 3 6.64 -20.14 -1.60
C PHE A 3 5.32 -20.89 -1.60
N GLU A 4 4.23 -20.18 -1.34
CA GLU A 4 2.87 -20.66 -1.53
C GLU A 4 2.34 -20.02 -2.81
N ALA A 5 1.82 -20.78 -3.77
CA ALA A 5 1.48 -20.20 -5.06
C ALA A 5 0.25 -20.79 -5.73
N CYS A 6 -0.28 -20.06 -6.71
CA CYS A 6 -1.36 -20.55 -7.55
C CYS A 6 -0.93 -21.74 -8.40
N GLU A 7 -1.90 -22.50 -8.92
CA GLU A 7 -1.65 -23.71 -9.71
C GLU A 7 -0.75 -23.44 -10.94
N LYS A 8 -0.92 -22.28 -11.59
CA LYS A 8 -0.09 -21.86 -12.73
C LYS A 8 1.40 -21.80 -12.34
N THR A 9 1.71 -21.29 -11.15
CA THR A 9 3.09 -21.14 -10.65
C THR A 9 3.68 -22.47 -10.18
N VAL A 10 2.89 -23.30 -9.49
CA VAL A 10 3.35 -24.62 -8.99
C VAL A 10 3.84 -25.50 -10.15
N LYS A 11 3.21 -25.40 -11.32
CA LYS A 11 3.63 -26.14 -12.53
C LYS A 11 4.99 -25.72 -13.10
N LEU A 12 5.57 -24.61 -12.63
CA LEU A 12 6.85 -24.07 -13.14
C LEU A 12 8.05 -24.50 -12.29
N ASP A 13 7.87 -24.84 -11.01
CA ASP A 13 8.95 -25.17 -10.09
C ASP A 13 8.47 -26.08 -8.96
N ASP A 14 9.05 -27.28 -8.85
CA ASP A 14 8.68 -28.31 -7.87
C ASP A 14 8.93 -27.90 -6.40
N ARG A 15 9.67 -26.81 -6.15
CA ARG A 15 9.92 -26.29 -4.80
C ARG A 15 8.77 -25.44 -4.26
N VAL A 16 7.81 -25.09 -5.10
CA VAL A 16 6.69 -24.20 -4.77
C VAL A 16 5.50 -25.04 -4.29
N THR A 17 4.94 -24.69 -3.14
CA THR A 17 3.76 -25.36 -2.60
C THR A 17 2.49 -24.64 -3.05
N GLN A 18 1.38 -25.40 -3.15
CA GLN A 18 0.10 -24.87 -3.57
C GLN A 18 -0.49 -23.99 -2.45
N ALA A 19 -0.72 -22.70 -2.76
CA ALA A 19 -1.45 -21.80 -1.90
C ALA A 19 -2.91 -22.23 -1.76
N ASN A 20 -3.45 -22.06 -0.56
CA ASN A 20 -4.88 -22.13 -0.26
C ASN A 20 -5.47 -20.71 -0.21
N ASP A 21 -6.78 -20.59 0.04
CA ASP A 21 -7.45 -19.29 0.01
C ASP A 21 -6.98 -18.33 1.13
N ILE A 22 -6.59 -18.84 2.31
CA ILE A 22 -6.16 -17.99 3.42
C ILE A 22 -4.77 -17.38 3.18
N ASP A 23 -3.94 -18.00 2.34
CA ASP A 23 -2.59 -17.52 2.01
C ASP A 23 -2.60 -16.15 1.31
N TRP A 24 -3.70 -15.79 0.64
CA TRP A 24 -3.83 -14.49 -0.02
C TRP A 24 -4.12 -13.35 0.97
N ASP A 25 -4.80 -13.65 2.07
CA ASP A 25 -5.17 -12.68 3.11
C ASP A 25 -4.19 -12.67 4.30
N THR A 26 -3.11 -13.46 4.24
CA THR A 26 -2.17 -13.66 5.36
C THR A 26 -0.92 -12.80 5.23
N GLU A 27 -0.69 -11.96 6.25
CA GLU A 27 0.61 -11.33 6.47
C GLU A 27 1.51 -12.27 7.30
N TYR A 28 2.57 -12.81 6.69
CA TYR A 28 3.37 -13.88 7.31
C TYR A 28 4.38 -13.42 8.36
N LEU A 29 4.93 -12.20 8.23
CA LEU A 29 6.07 -11.71 9.03
C LEU A 29 7.21 -12.75 9.17
N SER A 30 7.45 -13.48 8.09
CA SER A 30 8.42 -14.56 8.01
C SER A 30 8.92 -14.73 6.57
N PRO A 31 9.96 -15.55 6.33
CA PRO A 31 10.49 -15.83 4.99
C PRO A 31 9.55 -16.72 4.13
N ILE A 32 8.28 -16.33 4.01
CA ILE A 32 7.21 -16.98 3.25
C ILE A 32 6.65 -15.94 2.26
N LEU A 33 6.38 -16.35 1.02
CA LEU A 33 5.81 -15.48 0.00
C LEU A 33 4.70 -16.19 -0.77
N SER A 34 3.55 -15.52 -0.89
CA SER A 34 2.46 -15.94 -1.78
C SER A 34 2.71 -15.43 -3.21
N VAL A 35 2.59 -16.29 -4.23
CA VAL A 35 2.86 -15.94 -5.64
C VAL A 35 1.69 -16.32 -6.54
N LYS A 36 1.08 -15.32 -7.20
CA LYS A 36 0.02 -15.53 -8.18
C LYS A 36 0.46 -15.06 -9.56
N ILE A 37 0.28 -15.91 -10.58
CA ILE A 37 0.32 -15.48 -11.98
C ILE A 37 -1.06 -14.96 -12.35
N VAL A 38 -1.09 -13.73 -12.85
CA VAL A 38 -2.28 -13.03 -13.35
C VAL A 38 -2.13 -12.81 -14.86
N ASP A 39 -3.26 -12.71 -15.56
CA ASP A 39 -3.30 -12.60 -17.02
C ASP A 39 -3.01 -11.17 -17.49
N ASP A 40 -3.38 -10.15 -16.71
CA ASP A 40 -3.16 -8.73 -17.00
C ASP A 40 -3.15 -7.84 -15.73
N ILE A 41 -3.07 -6.52 -15.94
CA ILE A 41 -3.06 -5.53 -14.87
C ILE A 41 -4.42 -5.40 -14.16
N ASP A 42 -5.52 -5.66 -14.87
CA ASP A 42 -6.86 -5.61 -14.27
C ASP A 42 -7.00 -6.71 -13.23
N GLU A 43 -6.61 -7.95 -13.56
CA GLU A 43 -6.60 -9.05 -12.59
C GLU A 43 -5.62 -8.80 -11.42
N ALA A 44 -4.48 -8.14 -11.67
CA ALA A 44 -3.55 -7.76 -10.61
C ALA A 44 -4.20 -6.78 -9.61
N ILE A 45 -4.87 -5.75 -10.13
CA ILE A 45 -5.56 -4.73 -9.33
C ILE A 45 -6.71 -5.37 -8.56
N GLU A 46 -7.54 -6.20 -9.20
CA GLU A 46 -8.63 -6.92 -8.54
C GLU A 46 -8.12 -7.79 -7.39
N HIS A 47 -6.98 -8.47 -7.58
CA HIS A 47 -6.36 -9.29 -6.54
C HIS A 47 -5.92 -8.43 -5.34
N ILE A 48 -5.24 -7.30 -5.60
CA ILE A 48 -4.80 -6.37 -4.56
C ILE A 48 -6.00 -5.75 -3.82
N GLN A 49 -7.04 -5.31 -4.54
CA GLN A 49 -8.23 -4.73 -3.91
C GLN A 49 -8.99 -5.74 -3.03
N LYS A 50 -8.97 -7.01 -3.41
CA LYS A 50 -9.65 -8.08 -2.67
C LYS A 50 -8.91 -8.49 -1.41
N HIS A 51 -7.57 -8.58 -1.47
CA HIS A 51 -6.75 -9.22 -0.44
C HIS A 51 -5.82 -8.26 0.31
N GLY A 52 -5.52 -7.10 -0.28
CA GLY A 52 -4.65 -6.09 0.32
C GLY A 52 -5.30 -5.38 1.50
N THR A 53 -4.47 -4.95 2.46
CA THR A 53 -4.89 -4.21 3.65
C THR A 53 -4.88 -2.69 3.47
N GLY A 54 -4.56 -2.22 2.27
CA GLY A 54 -4.43 -0.79 1.94
C GLY A 54 -3.20 -0.12 2.54
N HIS A 55 -2.14 -0.89 2.86
CA HIS A 55 -0.90 -0.38 3.41
C HIS A 55 0.04 0.18 2.32
N THR A 56 0.77 -0.70 1.65
CA THR A 56 1.72 -0.35 0.58
C THR A 56 1.60 -1.33 -0.56
N ASP A 57 1.41 -0.82 -1.78
CA ASP A 57 1.38 -1.64 -2.99
C ASP A 57 2.33 -1.08 -4.06
N VAL A 58 2.91 -1.97 -4.84
CA VAL A 58 4.00 -1.65 -5.77
C VAL A 58 3.72 -2.24 -7.15
N ILE A 59 3.99 -1.46 -8.19
CA ILE A 59 4.09 -1.93 -9.57
C ILE A 59 5.53 -1.82 -10.08
N ILE A 60 6.00 -2.87 -10.76
CA ILE A 60 7.22 -2.83 -11.56
C ILE A 60 6.82 -2.86 -13.04
N SER A 61 7.08 -1.77 -13.78
CA SER A 61 6.71 -1.66 -15.20
C SER A 61 7.51 -0.57 -15.89
N GLU A 62 7.80 -0.75 -17.18
CA GLU A 62 8.32 0.30 -18.08
C GLU A 62 7.18 1.05 -18.82
N ASP A 63 5.97 0.47 -18.87
CA ASP A 63 4.83 1.11 -19.51
C ASP A 63 4.17 2.12 -18.56
N LYS A 64 4.30 3.39 -18.92
CA LYS A 64 3.71 4.50 -18.18
C LYS A 64 2.19 4.40 -18.07
N LYS A 65 1.48 3.86 -19.07
CA LYS A 65 0.02 3.74 -18.98
C LYS A 65 -0.39 2.76 -17.88
N SER A 66 0.30 1.63 -17.80
CA SER A 66 0.12 0.65 -16.72
C SER A 66 0.43 1.24 -15.34
N GLN A 67 1.51 2.04 -15.23
CA GLN A 67 1.86 2.75 -13.98
C GLN A 67 0.75 3.73 -13.55
N ASP A 68 0.31 4.59 -14.47
CA ASP A 68 -0.73 5.57 -14.20
C ASP A 68 -2.07 4.87 -13.86
N TYR A 69 -2.38 3.77 -14.54
CA TYR A 69 -3.58 2.98 -14.27
C TYR A 69 -3.55 2.35 -12.87
N PHE A 70 -2.44 1.73 -12.49
CA PHE A 70 -2.24 1.15 -11.14
C PHE A 70 -2.47 2.19 -10.03
N ILE A 71 -1.88 3.38 -10.16
CA ILE A 71 -2.03 4.44 -9.16
C ILE A 71 -3.48 4.94 -9.06
N ASN A 72 -4.17 5.04 -10.19
CA ASN A 72 -5.54 5.58 -10.21
C ASN A 72 -6.60 4.58 -9.71
N GLN A 73 -6.33 3.27 -9.77
CA GLN A 73 -7.29 2.24 -9.39
C GLN A 73 -7.13 1.74 -7.94
N LEU A 74 -5.94 1.88 -7.35
CA LEU A 74 -5.68 1.42 -5.98
C LEU A 74 -5.83 2.55 -4.97
N ASP A 75 -6.33 2.20 -3.79
CA ASP A 75 -6.54 3.11 -2.67
C ASP A 75 -5.78 2.62 -1.44
N SER A 76 -4.47 2.44 -1.60
CA SER A 76 -3.54 2.13 -0.51
C SER A 76 -2.93 3.41 0.05
N ALA A 77 -2.46 3.38 1.29
CA ALA A 77 -1.84 4.54 1.92
C ALA A 77 -0.58 4.99 1.16
N ILE A 78 0.15 4.04 0.58
CA ILE A 78 1.38 4.29 -0.17
C ILE A 78 1.35 3.45 -1.46
N LEU A 79 1.55 4.09 -2.60
CA LEU A 79 1.67 3.43 -3.90
C LEU A 79 3.03 3.76 -4.49
N MET A 80 3.74 2.74 -4.97
CA MET A 80 5.08 2.91 -5.53
C MET A 80 5.20 2.35 -6.94
N ILE A 81 6.02 3.01 -7.75
CA ILE A 81 6.42 2.57 -9.08
C ILE A 81 7.92 2.28 -9.05
N ASN A 82 8.32 1.08 -9.45
CA ASN A 82 9.73 0.71 -9.64
C ASN A 82 10.62 0.94 -8.39
N ALA A 83 10.03 0.85 -7.19
CA ALA A 83 10.70 1.02 -5.92
C ALA A 83 10.24 -0.04 -4.90
N SER A 84 11.12 -0.44 -4.00
CA SER A 84 10.80 -1.44 -2.96
C SER A 84 9.73 -0.93 -2.00
N SER A 85 8.77 -1.78 -1.62
CA SER A 85 7.78 -1.46 -0.59
C SER A 85 8.41 -1.11 0.76
N GLN A 86 9.65 -1.53 1.02
CA GLN A 86 10.38 -1.21 2.26
C GLN A 86 10.68 0.28 2.45
N PHE A 87 10.58 1.09 1.39
CA PHE A 87 10.72 2.54 1.51
C PHE A 87 9.48 3.21 2.14
N ALA A 88 8.42 2.46 2.43
CA ALA A 88 7.23 2.95 3.11
C ALA A 88 7.53 3.23 4.58
N ASP A 89 8.24 4.31 4.85
CA ASP A 89 8.72 4.71 6.18
C ASP A 89 8.90 6.23 6.24
N GLY A 90 8.54 6.86 7.37
CA GLY A 90 8.62 8.29 7.55
C GLY A 90 10.05 8.85 7.49
N GLY A 91 11.06 8.10 7.93
CA GLY A 91 12.46 8.47 7.80
C GLY A 91 12.89 8.50 6.35
N GLU A 92 12.57 7.45 5.59
CA GLU A 92 12.83 7.36 4.14
C GLU A 92 12.07 8.43 3.35
N PHE A 93 10.89 8.86 3.82
CA PHE A 93 10.11 9.95 3.23
C PHE A 93 10.59 11.35 3.67
N GLY A 94 11.66 11.45 4.46
CA GLY A 94 12.24 12.72 4.88
C GLY A 94 11.49 13.43 6.02
N MET A 95 10.60 12.71 6.71
CA MET A 95 9.85 13.21 7.87
C MET A 95 10.67 13.12 9.18
N GLY A 96 11.89 12.59 9.10
CA GLY A 96 12.83 12.42 10.21
C GLY A 96 12.53 11.17 11.04
N GLY A 97 11.28 10.99 11.46
CA GLY A 97 10.81 9.78 12.13
C GLY A 97 9.30 9.68 12.15
N GLU A 98 8.79 8.52 12.53
CA GLU A 98 7.36 8.24 12.59
C GLU A 98 6.96 7.56 13.91
N ILE A 99 5.69 7.69 14.29
CA ILE A 99 5.08 6.85 15.35
C ILE A 99 4.62 5.49 14.78
N GLY A 100 4.36 5.44 13.48
CA GLY A 100 3.92 4.28 12.72
C GLY A 100 3.18 4.69 11.46
N ILE A 101 2.60 3.70 10.78
CA ILE A 101 1.90 3.87 9.51
C ILE A 101 0.40 3.65 9.70
N ALA A 102 -0.40 4.61 9.21
CA ALA A 102 -1.86 4.55 9.28
C ALA A 102 -2.48 4.23 7.91
N THR A 103 -3.34 3.20 7.86
CA THR A 103 -4.05 2.80 6.64
C THR A 103 -5.47 3.38 6.54
N GLY A 104 -5.95 4.03 7.61
CA GLY A 104 -7.25 4.69 7.63
C GLY A 104 -7.34 5.83 6.62
N LYS A 105 -8.53 6.06 6.06
CA LYS A 105 -8.77 7.14 5.08
C LYS A 105 -8.93 8.52 5.71
N PHE A 106 -9.32 8.57 6.97
CA PHE A 106 -9.44 9.81 7.74
C PHE A 106 -8.15 10.07 8.52
N HIS A 107 -7.82 11.35 8.71
CA HIS A 107 -6.53 11.81 9.23
C HIS A 107 -5.95 10.95 10.37
N ALA A 108 -4.67 10.56 10.35
CA ALA A 108 -3.67 10.68 9.26
C ALA A 108 -3.53 9.37 8.46
N ARG A 109 -2.91 9.43 7.26
CA ARG A 109 -2.74 8.27 6.35
C ARG A 109 -1.31 8.20 5.80
N GLY A 110 -0.75 7.00 5.75
CA GLY A 110 0.67 6.76 5.48
C GLY A 110 1.52 6.94 6.74
N PRO A 111 2.82 7.26 6.62
CA PRO A 111 3.68 7.55 7.75
C PRO A 111 3.14 8.71 8.59
N VAL A 112 3.02 8.50 9.90
CA VAL A 112 2.49 9.49 10.85
C VAL A 112 3.65 10.13 11.61
N SER A 113 3.93 11.40 11.32
CA SER A 113 4.98 12.19 11.97
C SER A 113 4.41 13.44 12.64
N LEU A 114 5.27 14.42 12.94
CA LEU A 114 4.93 15.62 13.73
C LEU A 114 3.70 16.36 13.19
N GLU A 115 3.62 16.60 11.88
CA GLU A 115 2.50 17.33 11.28
C GLU A 115 1.17 16.59 11.46
N GLN A 116 1.20 15.25 11.35
CA GLN A 116 0.05 14.37 11.52
C GLN A 116 -0.42 14.24 12.98
N LEU A 117 0.33 14.78 13.94
CA LEU A 117 -0.05 14.85 15.36
C LEU A 117 -0.56 16.24 15.77
N THR A 118 -0.74 17.14 14.80
CA THR A 118 -1.31 18.47 15.04
C THR A 118 -2.77 18.53 14.64
N SER A 119 -3.48 19.50 15.21
CA SER A 119 -4.80 19.90 14.74
C SER A 119 -4.78 21.40 14.46
N PHE A 120 -5.73 21.88 13.69
CA PHE A 120 -5.86 23.30 13.37
C PHE A 120 -6.91 23.95 14.26
N LYS A 121 -6.75 25.25 14.48
CA LYS A 121 -7.78 26.11 15.08
C LYS A 121 -7.91 27.38 14.27
N TYR A 122 -9.10 27.93 14.22
CA TYR A 122 -9.33 29.24 13.63
C TYR A 122 -9.06 30.32 14.67
N VAL A 123 -8.25 31.32 14.29
CA VAL A 123 -8.00 32.50 15.11
C VAL A 123 -8.50 33.72 14.35
N VAL A 124 -9.58 34.33 14.85
CA VAL A 124 -10.14 35.56 14.28
C VAL A 124 -9.79 36.72 15.21
N ARG A 125 -9.16 37.76 14.66
CA ARG A 125 -8.87 39.02 15.37
C ARG A 125 -9.82 40.09 14.87
N GLY A 126 -10.73 40.53 15.74
CA GLY A 126 -11.73 41.52 15.42
C GLY A 126 -11.37 42.95 15.82
N SER A 127 -12.07 43.90 15.20
CA SER A 127 -12.02 45.34 15.46
C SER A 127 -13.41 46.01 15.34
N GLY A 128 -14.50 45.23 15.41
CA GLY A 128 -15.88 45.74 15.33
C GLY A 128 -16.77 45.02 14.32
N GLN A 129 -16.44 43.79 13.93
CA GLN A 129 -17.20 43.02 12.95
C GLN A 129 -18.57 42.63 13.54
N THR A 130 -19.63 42.91 12.78
CA THR A 130 -20.99 42.44 13.06
C THR A 130 -21.35 41.32 12.08
N ARG A 131 -22.26 40.42 12.50
CA ARG A 131 -22.87 39.41 11.63
C ARG A 131 -24.33 39.79 11.44
N SER A 132 -24.76 39.96 10.19
CA SER A 132 -26.16 40.23 9.82
C SER A 132 -26.79 39.02 9.15
#